data_AF-R9MDZ2-F1
#
_entry.id   AF-R9MDZ2-F1
#
_cell.length_a   1.000
_cell.length_b   1.000
_cell.length_c   1.000
_cell.angle_alpha   90.00
_cell.angle_beta   90.00
_cell.angle_gamma   90.00
#
_symmetry.space_group_name_H-M   'P 1'
#
loop_
_entity.id
_entity.type
_entity.pdbx_description
1 polymer ?
#
loop_
_entity_poly.entity_id
_entity_poly.type
_entity_poly.pdbx_seq_one_letter_code
_entity_poly.pdbx_strand_id
1 'polypeptide(L)' 'MQRKSSVNIARDRIRALVTSDRVNCTPEAYDKICRELHEVLSKYIEFTEDNFHVQITRTHLLIDFSGEED' A
#
# COMPACT_ATOMS: atom_id res chain seq x y z
N MET A 1 18.44 12.91 16.63
CA MET A 1 17.56 13.05 15.45
C MET A 1 18.36 12.69 14.21
N GLN A 2 18.41 11.41 13.81
CA GLN A 2 19.10 11.00 12.60
C GLN A 2 18.35 11.61 11.40
N ARG A 3 18.96 12.59 10.72
CA ARG A 3 18.45 13.08 9.44
C ARG A 3 18.35 11.87 8.52
N LYS A 4 17.14 11.48 8.09
CA LYS A 4 17.00 10.50 7.02
C LYS A 4 17.85 11.03 5.87
N SER A 5 18.93 10.33 5.54
CA SER A 5 19.88 10.76 4.52
C SER A 5 19.09 11.06 3.25
N SER A 6 19.38 12.16 2.58
CA SER A 6 18.77 12.53 1.29
C SER A 6 18.80 11.37 0.29
N VAL A 7 19.77 10.47 0.43
CA VAL A 7 19.87 9.19 -0.29
C VAL A 7 18.69 8.26 -0.03
N ASN A 8 18.24 8.09 1.22
CA ASN A 8 17.08 7.26 1.55
C ASN A 8 15.79 7.84 0.97
N ILE A 9 15.65 9.18 1.01
CA ILE A 9 14.49 9.87 0.44
C ILE A 9 14.48 9.72 -1.09
N ALA A 10 15.63 9.90 -1.74
CA ALA A 10 15.74 9.72 -3.19
C ALA A 10 15.46 8.26 -3.61
N ARG A 11 15.99 7.29 -2.86
CA ARG A 11 15.76 5.86 -3.09
C ARG A 11 14.28 5.49 -2.99
N ASP A 12 13.58 6.01 -1.97
CA ASP A 12 12.16 5.73 -1.76
C ASP A 12 11.30 6.31 -2.90
N ARG A 13 11.59 7.55 -3.32
CA ARG A 13 10.92 8.19 -4.47
C ARG A 13 11.14 7.43 -5.77
N ILE A 14 12.36 6.96 -6.04
CA ILE A 14 12.66 6.16 -7.24
C ILE A 14 11.92 4.83 -7.19
N ARG A 15 11.85 4.17 -6.03
CA ARG A 15 11.11 2.92 -5.85
C ARG A 15 9.63 3.11 -6.13
N ALA A 16 9.02 4.18 -5.59
CA ALA A 16 7.63 4.53 -5.87
C ALA A 16 7.41 4.77 -7.37
N LEU A 17 8.25 5.58 -8.01
CA LEU A 17 8.14 5.94 -9.43
C LEU A 17 8.28 4.71 -10.36
N VAL A 18 9.25 3.84 -10.08
CA VAL A 18 9.44 2.56 -10.80
C VAL A 18 8.27 1.60 -10.58
N THR A 19 7.68 1.60 -9.39
CA THR A 19 6.51 0.76 -9.10
C THR A 19 5.29 1.28 -9.85
N SER A 20 5.05 2.60 -9.85
CA SER A 20 3.97 3.23 -10.62
C SER A 20 4.10 2.96 -12.12
N ASP A 21 5.30 3.11 -12.69
CA ASP A 21 5.60 2.83 -14.10
C ASP A 21 5.33 1.34 -14.46
N ARG A 22 5.77 0.40 -13.61
CA ARG A 22 5.61 -1.03 -13.85
C ARG A 22 4.19 -1.54 -13.63
N VAL A 23 3.43 -0.94 -12.71
CA VAL A 23 2.04 -1.34 -12.37
C VAL A 23 1.02 -0.62 -13.28
N ASN A 24 1.45 0.36 -14.11
CA ASN A 24 0.55 1.23 -14.89
C ASN A 24 -0.54 1.90 -14.02
N CYS A 25 -0.27 2.08 -12.73
CA CYS A 25 -1.16 2.75 -11.80
C CYS A 25 -0.46 4.00 -11.29
N THR A 26 -1.10 5.15 -11.50
CA THR A 26 -0.68 6.39 -10.85
C THR A 26 -0.82 6.23 -9.33
N PRO A 27 0.00 6.90 -8.52
CA PRO A 27 -0.12 6.86 -7.06
C PRO A 27 -1.52 7.27 -6.59
N GLU A 28 -2.22 8.15 -7.32
CA GLU A 28 -3.61 8.52 -7.05
C GLU A 28 -4.59 7.36 -7.30
N ALA A 29 -4.37 6.55 -8.36
CA ALA A 29 -5.18 5.37 -8.61
C ALA A 29 -4.96 4.29 -7.55
N TYR A 30 -3.73 4.12 -7.08
CA TYR A 30 -3.40 3.19 -6.00
C TYR A 30 -4.14 3.55 -4.70
N ASP A 31 -4.12 4.84 -4.33
CA ASP A 31 -4.81 5.33 -3.12
C ASP A 31 -6.33 5.11 -3.20
N LYS A 32 -6.94 5.42 -4.36
CA LYS A 32 -8.36 5.13 -4.63
C LYS A 32 -8.68 3.64 -4.49
N ILE A 33 -7.86 2.77 -5.09
CA ILE A 33 -8.05 1.31 -5.02
C ILE A 33 -7.96 0.81 -3.58
N CYS A 34 -6.94 1.22 -2.81
CA CYS A 34 -6.80 0.85 -1.41
C CYS A 34 -8.00 1.29 -0.57
N ARG A 35 -8.47 2.53 -0.79
CA ARG A 35 -9.60 3.08 -0.05
C ARG A 35 -10.92 2.38 -0.37
N GLU A 36 -11.18 2.09 -1.65
CA GLU A 36 -12.37 1.33 -2.07
C GLU A 36 -12.33 -0.10 -1.53
N LEU A 37 -11.17 -0.77 -1.59
CA LEU A 37 -10.98 -2.09 -0.98
C LEU A 37 -11.24 -2.06 0.52
N HIS A 38 -10.69 -1.09 1.24
CA HIS A 38 -10.91 -0.92 2.68
C HIS A 38 -12.41 -0.76 2.99
N GLU A 39 -13.11 0.14 2.31
CA GLU A 39 -14.53 0.40 2.55
C GLU A 39 -15.41 -0.81 2.26
N VAL A 40 -15.11 -1.57 1.20
CA VAL A 40 -15.86 -2.79 0.88
C VAL A 40 -15.58 -3.88 1.89
N LEU A 41 -14.31 -4.13 2.24
CA LEU A 41 -13.94 -5.20 3.16
C LEU A 41 -14.37 -4.90 4.60
N SER A 42 -14.37 -3.63 5.02
CA SER A 42 -14.84 -3.19 6.34
C SER A 42 -16.32 -3.52 6.61
N LYS A 43 -17.11 -3.80 5.57
CA LYS A 43 -18.50 -4.28 5.71
C LYS A 43 -18.59 -5.75 6.14
N TYR A 44 -17.54 -6.52 5.90
CA TYR A 44 -17.51 -7.97 6.11
C TYR A 44 -16.53 -8.39 7.20
N ILE A 45 -15.54 -7.56 7.49
CA ILE A 45 -14.44 -7.86 8.42
C ILE A 45 -14.14 -6.60 9.23
N GLU A 46 -14.07 -6.73 10.56
CA GLU A 46 -13.61 -5.64 11.42
C GLU A 46 -12.08 -5.64 11.46
N PHE A 47 -11.48 -4.60 10.88
CA PHE A 47 -10.05 -4.35 10.94
C PHE A 47 -9.77 -2.85 11.03
N THR A 48 -8.66 -2.50 11.66
CA THR A 48 -8.14 -1.14 11.77
C THR A 48 -7.25 -0.81 10.58
N GLU A 49 -7.13 0.48 10.21
CA GLU A 49 -6.23 0.93 9.13
C GLU A 49 -4.77 0.49 9.32
N ASP A 50 -4.34 0.31 10.57
CA ASP A 50 -3.01 -0.21 10.92
C ASP A 50 -2.83 -1.70 10.55
N ASN A 51 -3.93 -2.45 10.57
CA ASN A 51 -3.95 -3.88 10.33
C ASN A 51 -4.31 -4.22 8.88
N PHE A 52 -4.45 -3.23 7.98
CA PHE A 52 -4.80 -3.45 6.58
C PHE A 52 -3.68 -3.01 5.64
N HIS A 53 -2.99 -3.98 5.04
CA HIS A 53 -1.91 -3.72 4.10
C HIS A 53 -2.22 -4.29 2.73
N VAL A 54 -2.34 -3.41 1.74
CA VAL A 54 -2.47 -3.81 0.33
C VAL A 54 -1.11 -3.66 -0.33
N GLN A 55 -0.68 -4.70 -1.03
CA GLN A 55 0.51 -4.68 -1.87
C GLN A 55 0.12 -5.06 -3.29
N ILE A 56 0.28 -4.11 -4.21
CA ILE A 56 0.00 -4.32 -5.63
C ILE A 56 1.33 -4.51 -6.36
N THR A 57 1.51 -5.69 -6.94
CA THR A 57 2.61 -6.02 -7.84
C THR A 57 2.10 -6.16 -9.27
N ARG A 58 3.00 -6.26 -10.25
CA ARG A 58 2.60 -6.35 -11.67
C ARG A 58 1.74 -7.57 -12.01
N THR A 59 1.82 -8.63 -11.21
CA THR A 59 1.09 -9.89 -11.45
C THR A 59 0.18 -10.32 -10.31
N HIS A 60 0.35 -9.74 -9.12
CA HIS A 60 -0.37 -10.18 -7.93
C HIS A 60 -0.84 -8.98 -7.11
N LEU A 61 -2.04 -9.10 -6.57
CA LEU A 61 -2.59 -8.22 -5.55
C LEU A 61 -2.63 -9.03 -4.25
N LEU A 62 -1.82 -8.62 -3.28
CA LEU A 62 -1.78 -9.23 -1.95
C LEU A 62 -2.47 -8.29 -0.98
N ILE A 63 -3.42 -8.82 -0.24
CA ILE A 63 -4.10 -8.12 0.85
C ILE A 63 -3.71 -8.87 2.12
N ASP A 64 -2.97 -8.21 2.99
CA ASP A 64 -2.63 -8.70 4.32
C ASP A 64 -3.52 -7.97 5.31
N PHE A 65 -4.24 -8.74 6.12
CA PHE A 65 -4.95 -8.20 7.26
C PHE A 65 -4.50 -8.96 8.50
N SER A 66 -3.85 -8.26 9.43
CA SER A 66 -3.51 -8.84 10.73
C SER A 66 -4.76 -8.82 11.60
N GLY A 67 -5.70 -9.73 11.36
CA GLY A 67 -6.71 -10.05 12.36
C GLY A 67 -6.04 -10.87 13.45
N GLU A 68 -6.16 -10.47 14.72
CA GLU A 68 -5.88 -11.39 15.84
C GLU A 68 -6.72 -12.66 15.60
N GLU A 69 -6.04 -13.76 15.26
CA GLU A 69 -6.57 -15.10 15.48
C GLU A 69 -6.55 -15.33 17.00
N ASP A 70 -7.68 -15.81 17.52
CA ASP A 70 -7.95 -16.19 18.93
C ASP A 70 -6.77 -16.86 19.67
#